data_AF-A0A3M1ZRW7-F1
#
_entry.id   AF-A0A3M1ZRW7-F1
#
_cell.length_a   1.000
_cell.length_b   1.000
_cell.length_c   1.000
_cell.angle_alpha   90.00
_cell.angle_beta   90.00
_cell.angle_gamma   90.00
#
_symmetry.space_group_name_H-M   'P 1'
#
loop_
_entity.id
_entity.type
_entity.pdbx_description
1 polymer ?
#
loop_
_entity_poly.entity_id
_entity_poly.type
_entity_poly.pdbx_seq_one_letter_code
_entity_poly.pdbx_strand_id
1 'polypeptide(L)'
;MQPRLVRLTVWAAVLGLAACKPKEAPAPPRPDPADAAQRAAAAFVHCVEGGNAACIRTGLPHGAFDAFVLLGWLATGSPVAILDALSRELVAHSDPRTVQGRFVREVERLSGPLRGAECSPVGAQELAPMVTQLAQATKARLEAIGMASADMMRVVEGLAAEAAEGLEGAFLVRMSCKREPYQLYLAMVPEGPRYSAIGLMPYLPRFLGGDEAQIDAAQALRSKSLGISGAAAPVPDGTVDRYLPIPMEEF
;
A
#
# COMPACT_ATOMS: atom_id res chain seq x y z
N MET A 1 64.90 45.45 -45.58
CA MET A 1 63.91 46.31 -46.27
C MET A 1 62.55 46.11 -45.61
N GLN A 2 62.05 47.14 -44.93
CA GLN A 2 60.71 47.19 -44.33
C GLN A 2 59.69 47.69 -45.37
N PRO A 3 58.47 47.15 -45.36
CA PRO A 3 57.25 47.94 -45.60
C PRO A 3 56.29 47.75 -44.42
N ARG A 4 56.08 48.76 -43.56
CA ARG A 4 55.06 49.84 -43.63
C ARG A 4 53.61 49.38 -43.83
N LEU A 5 52.87 49.43 -42.70
CA LEU A 5 51.54 50.04 -42.49
C LEU A 5 50.41 49.74 -43.47
N VAL A 6 49.35 49.08 -42.97
CA VAL A 6 47.97 49.61 -42.98
C VAL A 6 47.26 49.13 -41.71
N ARG A 7 46.98 50.04 -40.78
CA ARG A 7 46.04 49.81 -39.66
C ARG A 7 44.64 50.16 -40.17
N LEU A 8 43.82 49.14 -40.41
CA LEU A 8 42.37 49.29 -40.62
C LEU A 8 41.68 49.14 -39.27
N THR A 9 41.36 50.27 -38.64
CA THR A 9 40.42 50.35 -37.52
C THR A 9 39.01 50.12 -38.04
N VAL A 10 38.51 48.89 -37.89
CA VAL A 10 37.10 48.57 -38.07
C VAL A 10 36.37 48.98 -36.79
N TRP A 11 35.53 50.01 -36.90
CA TRP A 11 34.55 50.36 -35.88
C TRP A 11 33.44 49.29 -35.91
N ALA A 12 33.53 48.31 -35.02
CA ALA A 12 32.44 47.37 -34.78
C ALA A 12 31.33 48.11 -34.04
N ALA A 13 30.23 48.39 -34.75
CA ALA A 13 28.99 48.86 -34.17
C ALA A 13 28.47 47.81 -33.18
N VAL A 14 28.48 48.14 -31.89
CA VAL A 14 27.79 47.38 -30.86
C VAL A 14 26.29 47.62 -31.05
N LEU A 15 25.67 46.77 -31.87
CA LEU A 15 24.23 46.60 -31.89
C LEU A 15 23.81 46.09 -30.51
N GLY A 16 23.19 46.98 -29.73
CA GLY A 16 22.53 46.64 -28.49
C GLY A 16 21.41 45.65 -28.77
N LEU A 17 21.70 44.36 -28.66
CA LEU A 17 20.69 43.32 -28.48
C LEU A 17 20.07 43.57 -27.10
N ALA A 18 18.95 44.29 -27.10
CA ALA A 18 18.06 44.36 -25.96
C ALA A 18 17.74 42.92 -25.56
N ALA A 19 18.31 42.49 -24.43
CA ALA A 19 18.06 41.19 -23.84
C ALA A 19 16.59 41.16 -23.38
N CYS A 20 15.70 40.73 -24.28
CA CYS A 20 14.40 40.21 -23.88
C CYS A 20 14.66 39.03 -22.96
N LYS A 21 14.62 39.26 -21.64
CA LYS A 21 14.53 38.17 -20.67
C LYS A 21 13.27 37.38 -21.05
N PRO A 22 13.37 36.10 -21.44
CA PRO A 22 12.19 35.30 -21.66
C PRO A 22 11.37 35.37 -20.38
N LYS A 23 10.12 35.82 -20.52
CA LYS A 23 9.14 35.83 -19.43
C LYS A 23 9.00 34.40 -18.98
N GLU A 24 9.66 34.06 -17.87
CA GLU A 24 9.65 32.73 -17.28
C GLU A 24 8.18 32.35 -17.09
N ALA A 25 7.74 31.34 -17.86
CA ALA A 25 6.37 30.88 -17.78
C ALA A 25 6.12 30.41 -16.35
N PRO A 26 4.97 30.75 -15.74
CA PRO A 26 4.66 30.26 -14.41
C PRO A 26 4.77 28.73 -14.41
N ALA A 27 5.50 28.19 -13.44
CA ALA A 27 5.65 26.75 -13.29
C ALA A 27 4.26 26.11 -13.24
N PRO A 28 4.04 24.96 -13.90
CA PRO A 28 2.76 24.28 -13.83
C PRO A 28 2.41 24.01 -12.36
N PRO A 29 1.11 24.10 -12.00
CA PRO A 29 0.68 23.84 -10.64
C PRO A 29 1.12 22.44 -10.21
N ARG A 30 1.58 22.31 -8.97
CA ARG A 30 1.93 21.00 -8.41
C ARG A 30 0.67 20.13 -8.40
N PRO A 31 0.76 18.85 -8.82
CA PRO A 31 -0.37 17.94 -8.73
C PRO A 31 -0.83 17.80 -7.28
N ASP A 32 -2.13 17.58 -7.09
CA ASP A 32 -2.69 17.25 -5.79
C ASP A 32 -1.99 15.99 -5.19
N PRO A 33 -1.61 15.98 -3.90
CA PRO A 33 -0.95 14.85 -3.27
C PRO A 33 -1.71 13.53 -3.40
N ALA A 34 -3.05 13.57 -3.26
CA ALA A 34 -3.88 12.38 -3.37
C ALA A 34 -3.86 11.84 -4.81
N ASP A 35 -3.96 12.71 -5.81
CA ASP A 35 -3.82 12.33 -7.22
C ASP A 35 -2.43 11.74 -7.53
N ALA A 36 -1.38 12.28 -6.92
CA ALA A 36 -0.01 11.77 -7.07
C ALA A 36 0.14 10.37 -6.46
N ALA A 37 -0.43 10.13 -5.28
CA ALA A 37 -0.47 8.82 -4.65
C ALA A 37 -1.26 7.82 -5.49
N GLN A 38 -2.42 8.20 -6.04
CA GLN A 38 -3.23 7.35 -6.92
C GLN A 38 -2.49 6.93 -8.20
N ARG A 39 -1.80 7.88 -8.86
CA ARG A 39 -0.98 7.57 -10.05
C ARG A 39 0.15 6.61 -9.71
N ALA A 40 0.82 6.81 -8.57
CA ALA A 40 1.88 5.94 -8.11
C ALA A 40 1.36 4.53 -7.76
N ALA A 41 0.19 4.43 -7.15
CA ALA A 41 -0.47 3.14 -6.86
C ALA A 41 -0.82 2.37 -8.15
N ALA A 42 -1.37 3.06 -9.15
CA ALA A 42 -1.63 2.46 -10.47
C ALA A 42 -0.34 1.95 -11.13
N ALA A 43 0.73 2.77 -11.10
CA ALA A 43 2.03 2.37 -11.62
C ALA A 43 2.63 1.17 -10.86
N PHE A 44 2.45 1.12 -9.54
CA PHE A 44 2.86 -0.01 -8.72
C PHE A 44 2.13 -1.30 -9.13
N VAL A 45 0.81 -1.27 -9.29
CA VAL A 45 0.04 -2.44 -9.75
C VAL A 45 0.51 -2.90 -11.12
N HIS A 46 0.73 -1.99 -12.08
CA HIS A 46 1.28 -2.37 -13.38
C HIS A 46 2.68 -3.01 -13.30
N CYS A 47 3.50 -2.59 -12.33
CA CYS A 47 4.78 -3.23 -12.09
C CYS A 47 4.63 -4.65 -11.54
N VAL A 48 3.68 -4.85 -10.61
CA VAL A 48 3.34 -6.16 -10.05
C VAL A 48 2.76 -7.11 -11.10
N GLU A 49 1.91 -6.62 -12.01
CA GLU A 49 1.36 -7.38 -13.15
C GLU A 49 2.48 -7.94 -14.04
N GLY A 50 3.56 -7.16 -14.20
CA GLY A 50 4.79 -7.56 -14.90
C GLY A 50 5.61 -8.64 -14.20
N GLY A 51 5.20 -9.11 -13.01
CA GLY A 51 5.84 -10.19 -12.27
C GLY A 51 7.19 -9.82 -11.64
N ASN A 52 7.44 -8.53 -11.41
CA ASN A 52 8.74 -8.05 -10.97
C ASN A 52 8.73 -7.64 -9.49
N ALA A 53 9.39 -8.41 -8.62
CA ALA A 53 9.60 -8.04 -7.22
C ALA A 53 10.40 -6.73 -7.05
N ALA A 54 11.08 -6.25 -8.10
CA ALA A 54 11.76 -4.96 -8.10
C ALA A 54 10.81 -3.75 -7.97
N CYS A 55 9.49 -3.96 -8.02
CA CYS A 55 8.50 -2.92 -7.67
C CYS A 55 8.58 -2.48 -6.20
N ILE A 56 9.14 -3.33 -5.33
CA ILE A 56 9.26 -3.06 -3.90
C ILE A 56 10.63 -2.46 -3.63
N ARG A 57 10.62 -1.27 -3.03
CA ARG A 57 11.85 -0.56 -2.66
C ARG A 57 12.26 -0.91 -1.25
N THR A 58 13.56 -1.10 -1.04
CA THR A 58 14.17 -1.26 0.28
C THR A 58 14.32 0.09 0.99
N GLY A 59 14.40 0.09 2.32
CA GLY A 59 14.69 1.29 3.11
C GLY A 59 13.51 2.24 3.28
N LEU A 60 12.30 1.79 2.95
CA LEU A 60 11.06 2.49 3.24
C LEU A 60 10.49 2.06 4.61
N PRO A 61 9.60 2.86 5.23
CA PRO A 61 9.03 2.57 6.56
C PRO A 61 7.96 1.46 6.50
N HIS A 62 8.33 0.26 6.06
CA HIS A 62 7.43 -0.90 6.03
C HIS A 62 6.93 -1.27 7.43
N GLY A 63 7.76 -1.09 8.47
CA GLY A 63 7.41 -1.29 9.88
C GLY A 63 6.17 -0.49 10.29
N ALA A 64 6.11 0.79 9.93
CA ALA A 64 4.99 1.65 10.28
C ALA A 64 3.65 1.18 9.69
N PHE A 65 3.65 0.66 8.46
CA PHE A 65 2.45 0.04 7.90
C PHE A 65 2.14 -1.31 8.55
N ASP A 66 3.13 -2.14 8.84
CA ASP A 66 2.92 -3.40 9.57
C ASP A 66 2.33 -3.15 10.97
N ALA A 67 2.78 -2.09 11.68
CA ALA A 67 2.18 -1.64 12.94
C ALA A 67 0.71 -1.24 12.77
N PHE A 68 0.38 -0.50 11.70
CA PHE A 68 -1.01 -0.19 11.34
C PHE A 68 -1.83 -1.46 11.10
N VAL A 69 -1.29 -2.45 10.37
CA VAL A 69 -1.97 -3.73 10.13
C VAL A 69 -2.17 -4.51 11.43
N LEU A 70 -1.17 -4.54 12.32
CA LEU A 70 -1.27 -5.21 13.62
C LEU A 70 -2.33 -4.57 14.53
N LEU A 71 -2.43 -3.24 14.54
CA LEU A 71 -3.54 -2.56 15.23
C LEU A 71 -4.90 -2.98 14.65
N GLY A 72 -5.01 -3.05 13.32
CA GLY A 72 -6.24 -3.52 12.68
C GLY A 72 -6.58 -4.97 13.02
N TRP A 73 -5.57 -5.83 13.11
CA TRP A 73 -5.75 -7.20 13.55
C TRP A 73 -6.15 -7.28 15.03
N LEU A 74 -5.59 -6.47 15.93
CA LEU A 74 -6.03 -6.41 17.32
C LEU A 74 -7.46 -5.89 17.47
N ALA A 75 -7.86 -4.92 16.64
CA ALA A 75 -9.21 -4.36 16.65
C ALA A 75 -10.29 -5.32 16.13
N THR A 76 -9.93 -6.29 15.28
CA THR A 76 -10.90 -7.14 14.55
C THR A 76 -10.71 -8.64 14.77
N GLY A 77 -9.56 -9.06 15.29
CA GLY A 77 -9.18 -10.44 15.48
C GLY A 77 -9.99 -11.15 16.57
N SER A 78 -10.01 -12.49 16.50
CA SER A 78 -10.60 -13.28 17.57
C SER A 78 -9.71 -13.26 18.82
N PRO A 79 -10.28 -13.27 20.04
CA PRO A 79 -9.50 -13.29 21.27
C PRO A 79 -8.46 -14.43 21.32
N VAL A 80 -8.86 -15.62 20.84
CA VAL A 80 -7.98 -16.80 20.76
C VAL A 80 -6.80 -16.56 19.82
N ALA A 81 -7.04 -16.02 18.62
CA ALA A 81 -5.95 -15.72 17.69
C ALA A 81 -4.98 -14.68 18.26
N ILE A 82 -5.49 -13.68 18.99
CA ILE A 82 -4.65 -12.68 19.67
C ILE A 82 -3.75 -13.34 20.70
N LEU A 83 -4.31 -14.16 21.59
CA LEU A 83 -3.55 -14.86 22.63
C LEU A 83 -2.51 -15.82 22.03
N ASP A 84 -2.86 -16.53 20.96
CA ASP A 84 -2.01 -17.56 20.37
C ASP A 84 -0.88 -17.00 19.50
N ALA A 85 -1.07 -15.84 18.88
CA ALA A 85 -0.16 -15.33 17.84
C ALA A 85 0.55 -14.03 18.19
N LEU A 86 0.02 -13.19 19.09
CA LEU A 86 0.52 -11.82 19.28
C LEU A 86 2.03 -11.76 19.56
N SER A 87 2.56 -12.63 20.43
CA SER A 87 4.00 -12.58 20.73
C SER A 87 4.86 -12.87 19.49
N ARG A 88 4.47 -13.84 18.66
CA ARG A 88 5.17 -14.15 17.41
C ARG A 88 5.04 -13.03 16.40
N GLU A 89 3.88 -12.39 16.33
CA GLU A 89 3.64 -11.24 15.46
C GLU A 89 4.50 -10.04 15.87
N LEU A 90 4.60 -9.72 17.16
CA LEU A 90 5.44 -8.63 17.65
C LEU A 90 6.94 -8.91 17.43
N VAL A 91 7.39 -10.15 17.61
CA VAL A 91 8.78 -10.54 17.29
C VAL A 91 9.06 -10.38 15.81
N ALA A 92 8.15 -10.84 14.94
CA ALA A 92 8.29 -10.68 13.49
C ALA A 92 8.27 -9.22 13.05
N HIS A 93 7.45 -8.40 13.69
CA HIS A 93 7.36 -6.96 13.48
C HIS A 93 8.67 -6.23 13.83
N SER A 94 9.34 -6.66 14.91
CA SER A 94 10.59 -6.06 15.35
C SER A 94 11.79 -6.26 14.39
N ASP A 95 11.67 -7.15 13.39
CA ASP A 95 12.68 -7.36 12.36
C ASP A 95 12.25 -6.72 11.03
N PRO A 96 12.89 -5.61 10.59
CA PRO A 96 12.57 -4.94 9.34
C PRO A 96 12.64 -5.84 8.11
N ARG A 97 13.53 -6.86 8.11
CA ARG A 97 13.65 -7.80 6.98
C ARG A 97 12.46 -8.74 6.92
N THR A 98 11.98 -9.18 8.07
CA THR A 98 10.78 -10.02 8.17
C THR A 98 9.55 -9.25 7.72
N VAL A 99 9.40 -7.99 8.15
CA VAL A 99 8.31 -7.11 7.71
C VAL A 99 8.35 -6.88 6.19
N GLN A 100 9.49 -6.47 5.64
CA GLN A 100 9.63 -6.28 4.20
C GLN A 100 9.35 -7.59 3.43
N GLY A 101 9.85 -8.73 3.94
CA GLY A 101 9.61 -10.04 3.35
C GLY A 101 8.13 -10.43 3.34
N ARG A 102 7.33 -10.01 4.34
CA ARG A 102 5.86 -10.20 4.32
C ARG A 102 5.22 -9.42 3.18
N PHE A 103 5.62 -8.17 2.99
CA PHE A 103 5.12 -7.36 1.88
C PHE A 103 5.48 -7.97 0.51
N VAL A 104 6.72 -8.42 0.33
CA VAL A 104 7.16 -9.13 -0.89
C VAL A 104 6.30 -10.36 -1.15
N ARG A 105 6.13 -11.24 -0.17
CA ARG A 105 5.31 -12.45 -0.34
C ARG A 105 3.87 -12.13 -0.68
N GLU A 106 3.30 -11.10 -0.09
CA GLU A 106 1.93 -10.70 -0.36
C GLU A 106 1.77 -10.14 -1.79
N VAL A 107 2.73 -9.36 -2.26
CA VAL A 107 2.78 -8.89 -3.66
C VAL A 107 2.93 -10.05 -4.63
N GLU A 108 3.85 -10.99 -4.36
CA GLU A 108 4.03 -12.19 -5.17
C GLU A 108 2.74 -13.02 -5.23
N ARG A 109 2.07 -13.20 -4.09
CA ARG A 109 0.78 -13.90 -3.99
C ARG A 109 -0.30 -13.24 -4.85
N LEU A 110 -0.35 -11.90 -4.88
CA LEU A 110 -1.33 -11.14 -5.64
C LEU A 110 -0.96 -10.93 -7.11
N SER A 111 0.28 -11.18 -7.53
CA SER A 111 0.73 -10.96 -8.91
C SER A 111 -0.08 -11.73 -9.96
N GLY A 112 -0.44 -12.98 -9.65
CA GLY A 112 -1.29 -13.83 -10.49
C GLY A 112 -2.70 -13.25 -10.62
N PRO A 113 -3.44 -13.07 -9.51
CA PRO A 113 -4.77 -12.46 -9.51
C PRO A 113 -4.83 -11.10 -10.18
N LEU A 114 -3.82 -10.25 -10.00
CA LEU A 114 -3.77 -8.89 -10.56
C LEU A 114 -3.61 -8.88 -12.08
N ARG A 115 -2.98 -9.90 -12.66
CA ARG A 115 -2.66 -9.92 -14.09
C ARG A 115 -3.92 -9.88 -14.94
N GLY A 116 -4.14 -8.74 -15.60
CA GLY A 116 -5.29 -8.53 -16.46
C GLY A 116 -6.60 -8.28 -15.69
N ALA A 117 -6.54 -8.00 -14.39
CA ALA A 117 -7.70 -7.68 -13.57
C ALA A 117 -8.24 -6.26 -13.82
N GLU A 118 -7.51 -5.44 -14.59
CA GLU A 118 -7.89 -4.07 -14.96
C GLU A 118 -8.16 -3.20 -13.73
N CYS A 119 -7.18 -3.15 -12.82
CA CYS A 119 -7.29 -2.41 -11.57
C CYS A 119 -7.09 -0.91 -11.79
N SER A 120 -7.95 -0.10 -11.19
CA SER A 120 -7.88 1.37 -11.23
C SER A 120 -8.05 1.96 -9.84
N PRO A 121 -7.35 3.07 -9.51
CA PRO A 121 -7.58 3.77 -8.26
C PRO A 121 -8.98 4.39 -8.25
N VAL A 122 -9.67 4.27 -7.13
CA VAL A 122 -11.04 4.80 -6.93
C VAL A 122 -11.11 5.83 -5.81
N GLY A 123 -10.01 6.06 -5.10
CA GLY A 123 -9.93 7.02 -4.01
C GLY A 123 -8.62 6.91 -3.24
N ALA A 124 -8.26 7.96 -2.53
CA ALA A 124 -7.12 8.00 -1.62
C ALA A 124 -7.54 8.70 -0.33
N GLN A 125 -7.06 8.19 0.80
CA GLN A 125 -7.33 8.73 2.13
C GLN A 125 -6.02 8.86 2.89
N GLU A 126 -5.86 9.90 3.69
CA GLU A 126 -4.68 10.06 4.53
C GLU A 126 -4.64 8.99 5.62
N LEU A 127 -3.47 8.38 5.85
CA LEU A 127 -3.32 7.32 6.84
C LEU A 127 -3.24 7.86 8.28
N ALA A 128 -2.68 9.06 8.50
CA ALA A 128 -2.52 9.64 9.83
C ALA A 128 -3.82 9.68 10.66
N PRO A 129 -4.96 10.21 10.16
CA PRO A 129 -6.22 10.16 10.92
C PRO A 129 -6.74 8.74 11.13
N MET A 130 -6.45 7.81 10.21
CA MET A 130 -6.84 6.40 10.34
C MET A 130 -6.06 5.69 11.45
N VAL A 131 -4.77 5.98 11.63
CA VAL A 131 -3.96 5.43 12.74
C VAL A 131 -4.60 5.75 14.09
N THR A 132 -5.03 7.01 14.27
CA THR A 132 -5.68 7.45 15.52
C THR A 132 -7.00 6.73 15.76
N GLN A 133 -7.86 6.66 14.74
CA GLN A 133 -9.15 5.93 14.83
C GLN A 133 -8.93 4.44 15.12
N LEU A 134 -7.94 3.84 14.48
CA LEU A 134 -7.61 2.42 14.63
C LEU A 134 -7.07 2.11 16.04
N ALA A 135 -6.20 2.97 16.58
CA ALA A 135 -5.72 2.83 17.95
C ALA A 135 -6.86 2.93 18.97
N GLN A 136 -7.78 3.90 18.80
CA GLN A 136 -8.96 4.04 19.65
C GLN A 136 -9.88 2.81 19.57
N ALA A 137 -10.18 2.33 18.36
CA ALA A 137 -10.98 1.13 18.15
C ALA A 137 -10.32 -0.11 18.78
N THR A 138 -9.00 -0.22 18.67
CA THR A 138 -8.21 -1.31 19.27
C THR A 138 -8.32 -1.29 20.80
N LYS A 139 -8.12 -0.13 21.44
CA LYS A 139 -8.25 -0.01 22.91
C LYS A 139 -9.65 -0.39 23.38
N ALA A 140 -10.68 0.21 22.77
CA ALA A 140 -12.07 -0.07 23.12
C ALA A 140 -12.43 -1.55 22.93
N ARG A 141 -11.92 -2.19 21.87
CA ARG A 141 -12.12 -3.62 21.64
C ARG A 141 -11.48 -4.48 22.72
N LEU A 142 -10.22 -4.22 23.05
CA LEU A 142 -9.47 -4.99 24.04
C LEU A 142 -10.07 -4.84 25.45
N GLU A 143 -10.59 -3.66 25.78
CA GLU A 143 -11.35 -3.43 27.02
C GLU A 143 -12.63 -4.26 27.02
N ALA A 144 -13.41 -4.23 25.94
CA ALA A 144 -14.67 -4.95 25.83
C ALA A 144 -14.53 -6.48 25.94
N ILE A 145 -13.39 -7.05 25.51
CA ILE A 145 -13.12 -8.49 25.60
C ILE A 145 -12.30 -8.88 26.85
N GLY A 146 -12.06 -7.95 27.78
CA GLY A 146 -11.34 -8.22 29.02
C GLY A 146 -9.83 -8.49 28.84
N MET A 147 -9.24 -8.04 27.73
CA MET A 147 -7.81 -8.21 27.43
C MET A 147 -6.98 -6.93 27.63
N ALA A 148 -7.59 -5.85 28.11
CA ALA A 148 -6.93 -4.57 28.37
C ALA A 148 -6.08 -4.57 29.64
N SER A 149 -4.96 -5.28 29.60
CA SER A 149 -3.90 -5.15 30.62
C SER A 149 -3.02 -3.91 30.35
N ALA A 150 -2.29 -3.46 31.37
CA ALA A 150 -1.33 -2.37 31.22
C ALA A 150 -0.23 -2.68 30.18
N ASP A 151 0.22 -3.94 30.11
CA ASP A 151 1.19 -4.38 29.08
C ASP A 151 0.58 -4.31 27.68
N MET A 152 -0.67 -4.77 27.53
CA MET A 152 -1.36 -4.72 26.24
C MET A 152 -1.59 -3.29 25.76
N MET A 153 -1.99 -2.38 26.66
CA MET A 153 -2.16 -0.97 26.31
C MET A 153 -0.86 -0.31 25.89
N ARG A 154 0.27 -0.66 26.53
CA ARG A 154 1.61 -0.23 26.10
C ARG A 154 1.96 -0.73 24.70
N VAL A 155 1.61 -1.98 24.36
CA VAL A 155 1.79 -2.50 22.99
C VAL A 155 0.98 -1.69 21.99
N VAL A 156 -0.30 -1.43 22.26
CA VAL A 156 -1.17 -0.63 21.37
C VAL A 156 -0.62 0.78 21.18
N GLU A 157 -0.14 1.41 22.25
CA GLU A 157 0.45 2.75 22.20
C GLU A 157 1.77 2.79 21.42
N GLY A 158 2.63 1.78 21.60
CA GLY A 158 3.86 1.64 20.83
C GLY A 158 3.61 1.47 19.33
N LEU A 159 2.70 0.56 18.97
CA LEU A 159 2.30 0.35 17.56
C LEU A 159 1.67 1.61 16.96
N ALA A 160 0.83 2.31 17.71
CA ALA A 160 0.20 3.55 17.24
C ALA A 160 1.23 4.67 17.04
N ALA A 161 2.22 4.80 17.93
CA ALA A 161 3.28 5.78 17.80
C ALA A 161 4.17 5.48 16.56
N GLU A 162 4.59 4.23 16.39
CA GLU A 162 5.38 3.82 15.22
C GLU A 162 4.62 4.03 13.90
N ALA A 163 3.34 3.66 13.86
CA ALA A 163 2.49 3.90 12.70
C ALA A 163 2.31 5.40 12.42
N ALA A 164 2.10 6.23 13.45
CA ALA A 164 1.93 7.67 13.27
C ALA A 164 3.21 8.34 12.73
N GLU A 165 4.38 7.94 13.24
CA GLU A 165 5.67 8.49 12.81
C GLU A 165 5.99 8.11 11.36
N GLY A 166 5.88 6.83 10.99
CA GLY A 166 6.27 6.38 9.66
C GLY A 166 5.21 6.56 8.57
N LEU A 167 3.96 6.90 8.92
CA LEU A 167 2.87 7.13 7.97
C LEU A 167 2.48 8.62 7.84
N GLU A 168 3.31 9.54 8.32
CA GLU A 168 3.10 10.97 8.13
C GLU A 168 3.07 11.33 6.63
N GLY A 169 2.01 12.02 6.19
CA GLY A 169 1.80 12.36 4.78
C GLY A 169 1.53 11.16 3.85
N ALA A 170 1.37 9.95 4.40
CA ALA A 170 1.07 8.75 3.65
C ALA A 170 -0.42 8.66 3.29
N PHE A 171 -0.70 8.01 2.16
CA PHE A 171 -2.05 7.77 1.66
C PHE A 171 -2.34 6.28 1.57
N LEU A 172 -3.55 5.89 1.97
CA LEU A 172 -4.13 4.60 1.62
C LEU A 172 -4.95 4.76 0.33
N VAL A 173 -4.45 4.20 -0.76
CA VAL A 173 -5.11 4.22 -2.06
C VAL A 173 -5.96 2.97 -2.22
N ARG A 174 -7.25 3.16 -2.47
CA ARG A 174 -8.18 2.06 -2.78
C ARG A 174 -8.15 1.80 -4.28
N MET A 175 -7.86 0.57 -4.64
CA MET A 175 -7.89 0.04 -6.01
C MET A 175 -9.13 -0.84 -6.18
N SER A 176 -9.82 -0.66 -7.30
CA SER A 176 -10.92 -1.52 -7.72
C SER A 176 -10.52 -2.25 -9.00
N CYS A 177 -10.67 -3.57 -9.01
CA CYS A 177 -10.36 -4.44 -10.14
C CYS A 177 -11.66 -4.95 -10.76
N LYS A 178 -11.77 -4.90 -12.10
CA LYS A 178 -13.04 -5.19 -12.80
C LYS A 178 -13.38 -6.66 -12.90
N ARG A 179 -12.37 -7.52 -13.11
CA ARG A 179 -12.59 -8.93 -13.47
C ARG A 179 -12.82 -9.85 -12.28
N GLU A 180 -12.38 -9.43 -11.10
CA GLU A 180 -12.71 -10.06 -9.84
C GLU A 180 -13.02 -8.94 -8.85
N PRO A 181 -14.16 -8.96 -8.12
CA PRO A 181 -14.64 -7.84 -7.32
C PRO A 181 -13.88 -7.69 -5.98
N TYR A 182 -12.58 -7.98 -5.97
CA TYR A 182 -11.74 -7.68 -4.82
C TYR A 182 -11.24 -6.24 -4.92
N GLN A 183 -11.18 -5.57 -3.77
CA GLN A 183 -10.50 -4.29 -3.64
C GLN A 183 -9.13 -4.53 -3.01
N LEU A 184 -8.19 -3.67 -3.38
CA LEU A 184 -6.87 -3.66 -2.78
C LEU A 184 -6.62 -2.28 -2.21
N TYR A 185 -6.02 -2.24 -1.03
CA TYR A 185 -5.63 -1.00 -0.38
C TYR A 185 -4.11 -0.94 -0.37
N LEU A 186 -3.54 0.08 -1.01
CA LEU A 186 -2.10 0.29 -1.14
C LEU A 186 -1.68 1.46 -0.26
N ALA A 187 -0.74 1.23 0.66
CA ALA A 187 -0.16 2.31 1.45
C ALA A 187 1.00 2.95 0.68
N MET A 188 0.85 4.24 0.40
CA MET A 188 1.76 5.05 -0.41
C MET A 188 2.39 6.13 0.47
N VAL A 189 3.71 6.11 0.61
CA VAL A 189 4.45 7.14 1.37
C VAL A 189 5.13 8.13 0.43
N PRO A 190 5.23 9.41 0.84
CA PRO A 190 5.99 10.39 0.07
C PRO A 190 7.49 10.06 0.09
N GLU A 191 8.13 10.24 -1.06
CA GLU A 191 9.57 10.08 -1.24
C GLU A 191 10.08 11.18 -2.17
N GLY A 192 10.43 12.33 -1.58
CA GLY A 192 10.71 13.54 -2.33
C GLY A 192 9.48 13.95 -3.17
N PRO A 193 9.59 14.04 -4.51
CA PRO A 193 8.46 14.38 -5.38
C PRO A 193 7.60 13.18 -5.80
N ARG A 194 7.91 11.97 -5.32
CA ARG A 194 7.25 10.71 -5.72
C ARG A 194 6.53 10.08 -4.54
N TYR A 195 5.75 9.04 -4.84
CA TYR A 195 5.18 8.15 -3.84
C TYR A 195 5.66 6.72 -4.10
N SER A 196 5.90 5.99 -3.03
CA SER A 196 6.34 4.59 -3.06
C SER A 196 5.42 3.72 -2.22
N ALA A 197 5.13 2.51 -2.68
CA ALA A 197 4.30 1.56 -1.94
C ALA A 197 5.12 0.94 -0.79
N ILE A 198 4.57 0.95 0.43
CA ILE A 198 5.21 0.35 1.61
C ILE A 198 4.47 -0.86 2.15
N GLY A 199 3.26 -1.08 1.66
CA GLY A 199 2.44 -2.20 2.07
C GLY A 199 1.14 -2.24 1.27
N LEU A 200 0.46 -3.38 1.40
CA LEU A 200 -0.85 -3.57 0.82
C LEU A 200 -1.70 -4.41 1.74
N MET A 201 -3.02 -4.30 1.61
CA MET A 201 -3.96 -5.20 2.26
C MET A 201 -5.18 -5.44 1.37
N PRO A 202 -5.72 -6.68 1.33
CA PRO A 202 -6.89 -7.02 0.53
C PRO A 202 -8.22 -6.66 1.21
N TYR A 203 -8.18 -6.16 2.44
CA TYR A 203 -9.37 -5.74 3.17
C TYR A 203 -9.02 -4.55 4.07
N LEU A 204 -10.01 -3.68 4.28
CA LEU A 204 -9.97 -2.61 5.26
C LEU A 204 -11.14 -2.81 6.24
N PRO A 205 -10.95 -2.62 7.55
CA PRO A 205 -12.07 -2.69 8.49
C PRO A 205 -13.17 -1.67 8.16
N ARG A 206 -14.44 -2.02 8.40
CA ARG A 206 -15.61 -1.16 8.09
C ARG A 206 -15.56 0.19 8.77
N PHE A 207 -15.11 0.22 10.02
CA PHE A 207 -15.00 1.46 10.79
C PHE A 207 -13.91 2.40 10.25
N LEU A 208 -13.05 1.92 9.33
CA LEU A 208 -12.11 2.72 8.56
C LEU A 208 -12.58 2.99 7.12
N GLY A 209 -13.85 2.69 6.79
CA GLY A 209 -14.42 2.88 5.46
C GLY A 209 -14.23 1.70 4.49
N GLY A 210 -13.91 0.51 5.01
CA GLY A 210 -13.92 -0.72 4.21
C GLY A 210 -15.31 -1.32 3.99
N ASP A 211 -15.39 -2.29 3.08
CA ASP A 211 -16.64 -2.97 2.69
C ASP A 211 -16.64 -4.44 3.16
N GLU A 212 -17.76 -4.88 3.72
CA GLU A 212 -17.91 -6.18 4.38
C GLU A 212 -17.91 -7.34 3.37
N ALA A 213 -18.44 -7.12 2.17
CA ALA A 213 -18.45 -8.11 1.08
C ALA A 213 -17.03 -8.54 0.63
N GLN A 214 -16.00 -7.80 1.07
CA GLN A 214 -14.61 -8.06 0.69
C GLN A 214 -13.89 -9.01 1.63
N ILE A 215 -14.39 -9.22 2.85
CA ILE A 215 -13.77 -10.16 3.78
C ILE A 215 -13.86 -11.57 3.18
N ASP A 216 -15.03 -11.92 2.62
CA ASP A 216 -15.26 -13.21 1.96
C ASP A 216 -14.44 -13.33 0.66
N ALA A 217 -14.33 -12.25 -0.13
CA ALA A 217 -13.51 -12.24 -1.34
C ALA A 217 -12.00 -12.37 -1.03
N ALA A 218 -11.52 -11.71 0.04
CA ALA A 218 -10.14 -11.82 0.51
C ALA A 218 -9.84 -13.24 1.04
N GLN A 219 -10.82 -13.89 1.68
CA GLN A 219 -10.69 -15.30 2.06
C GLN A 219 -10.64 -16.22 0.85
N ALA A 220 -11.44 -15.97 -0.20
CA ALA A 220 -11.36 -16.71 -1.46
C ALA A 220 -9.99 -16.58 -2.15
N LEU A 221 -9.34 -15.41 -2.06
CA LEU A 221 -7.96 -15.22 -2.53
C LEU A 221 -6.93 -15.98 -1.69
N ARG A 222 -7.22 -16.28 -0.43
CA ARG A 222 -6.36 -17.10 0.44
C ARG A 222 -6.57 -18.60 0.21
N SER A 223 -7.78 -19.02 -0.17
CA SER A 223 -8.12 -20.43 -0.39
C SER A 223 -7.82 -20.93 -1.82
N LYS A 224 -7.72 -20.04 -2.81
CA LYS A 224 -7.23 -20.38 -4.17
C LYS A 224 -5.71 -20.69 -4.14
N SER A 225 -5.31 -21.83 -3.59
CA SER A 225 -3.96 -22.35 -3.77
C SER A 225 -3.76 -22.80 -5.23
N LEU A 226 -2.97 -22.03 -5.98
CA LEU A 226 -2.10 -22.41 -7.10
C LEU A 226 -2.54 -23.64 -7.93
N GLY A 227 -3.43 -23.41 -8.90
CA GLY A 227 -3.59 -24.29 -10.06
C GLY A 227 -2.42 -24.19 -11.04
N ILE A 228 -1.19 -24.44 -10.57
CA ILE A 228 -0.06 -24.75 -11.45
C ILE A 228 -0.05 -26.28 -11.62
N SER A 229 -0.81 -26.74 -12.61
CA SER A 229 -0.54 -27.98 -13.33
C SER A 229 -0.94 -27.72 -14.78
N GLY A 230 0.02 -27.83 -15.68
CA GLY A 230 -0.18 -27.54 -17.10
C GLY A 230 -1.33 -28.34 -17.69
N ALA A 231 -2.19 -27.63 -18.43
CA ALA A 231 -3.16 -28.11 -19.41
C ALA A 231 -4.12 -29.26 -19.01
N ALA A 232 -5.40 -28.93 -18.82
CA ALA A 232 -6.51 -29.63 -19.48
C ALA A 232 -7.80 -28.77 -19.43
N ALA A 233 -8.66 -29.00 -20.42
CA ALA A 233 -9.87 -28.28 -20.81
C ALA A 233 -11.06 -28.42 -19.79
N PRO A 234 -12.25 -27.84 -20.05
CA PRO A 234 -13.24 -27.53 -19.02
C PRO A 234 -13.88 -28.78 -18.42
N VAL A 235 -14.06 -28.78 -17.10
CA VAL A 235 -14.84 -29.80 -16.40
C VAL A 235 -16.33 -29.41 -16.53
N PRO A 236 -17.20 -30.30 -17.03
CA PRO A 236 -18.61 -30.04 -17.24
C PRO A 236 -19.39 -30.02 -15.92
N ASP A 237 -20.53 -29.33 -15.94
CA ASP A 237 -21.52 -29.26 -14.85
C ASP A 237 -21.78 -30.64 -14.22
N GLY A 238 -21.72 -30.69 -12.88
CA GLY A 238 -22.25 -31.81 -12.10
C GLY A 238 -21.28 -32.54 -11.18
N THR A 239 -20.52 -31.84 -10.34
CA THR A 239 -19.92 -32.46 -9.14
C THR A 239 -20.05 -31.56 -7.92
N VAL A 240 -20.85 -32.04 -6.97
CA VAL A 240 -21.02 -31.55 -5.61
C VAL A 240 -19.69 -31.66 -4.86
N ASP A 241 -19.16 -30.54 -4.34
CA ASP A 241 -18.00 -30.56 -3.45
C ASP A 241 -18.44 -30.53 -1.97
N ARG A 242 -17.65 -31.20 -1.14
CA ARG A 242 -18.08 -32.11 -0.07
C ARG A 242 -17.77 -31.58 1.34
N TYR A 243 -17.65 -30.28 1.53
CA TYR A 243 -17.27 -29.69 2.82
C TYR A 243 -18.37 -28.79 3.41
N LEU A 244 -19.01 -29.35 4.44
CA LEU A 244 -19.94 -28.80 5.46
C LEU A 244 -21.44 -28.90 5.13
N PRO A 245 -22.13 -29.83 5.82
CA PRO A 245 -22.96 -29.38 6.94
C PRO A 245 -22.66 -30.19 8.22
N ILE A 246 -22.45 -29.51 9.35
CA ILE A 246 -22.63 -30.12 10.67
C ILE A 246 -24.09 -29.83 11.06
N PRO A 247 -24.97 -30.83 11.21
CA PRO A 247 -26.25 -30.63 11.86
C PRO A 247 -26.00 -30.41 13.37
N MET A 248 -26.60 -29.36 13.92
CA MET A 248 -26.73 -29.21 15.36
C MET A 248 -27.80 -30.21 15.84
N GLU A 249 -27.42 -31.19 16.66
CA GLU A 249 -28.37 -31.91 17.50
C GLU A 249 -28.46 -31.21 18.86
N GLU A 250 -29.70 -31.00 19.30
CA GLU A 250 -30.10 -30.41 20.57
C GLU A 250 -29.82 -31.35 21.74
N PHE A 251 -29.14 -30.86 22.78
CA PHE A 251 -29.28 -31.32 24.17
C PHE A 251 -29.05 -30.15 25.14
#